data_AF-A0A928VBM3-F1
#
_entry.id   AF-A0A928VBM3-F1
#
_cell.length_a   1.000
_cell.length_b   1.000
_cell.length_c   1.000
_cell.angle_alpha   90.00
_cell.angle_beta   90.00
_cell.angle_gamma   90.00
#
_symmetry.space_group_name_H-M   'P 1'
#
loop_
_entity.id
_entity.type
_entity.pdbx_description
1 polymer ?
#
loop_
_entity_poly.entity_id
_entity_poly.type
_entity_poly.pdbx_seq_one_letter_code
_entity_poly.pdbx_strand_id
1 'polypeptide(L)'
;MGLDAESAAKMIQNKAAAKMVTPQIDLPPELKKAEEVTVLAHPRWGQMLLTTYTQFESLLKAEDWRSIKGADKLIKKYLTDAETNYFVWHRLAEQHPEQLEKLLKSFLDRPEFTLKKDLDPLLQEYHKSLVPELPDIASVPLHLHNLFQEALAEVSKTKAKEKAKQPSKGFKRG
;
A
#
# COMPACT_ATOMS: atom_id res chain seq x y z
N MET A 1 12.36 -29.57 16.99
CA MET A 1 11.21 -30.46 17.24
C MET A 1 10.11 -30.05 16.28
N GLY A 2 9.86 -30.86 15.24
CA GLY A 2 8.78 -30.62 14.29
C GLY A 2 7.52 -31.34 14.74
N LEU A 3 6.37 -30.73 14.53
CA LEU A 3 5.08 -31.38 14.76
C LEU A 3 5.01 -32.67 13.95
N ASP A 4 4.71 -33.77 14.64
CA ASP A 4 4.53 -35.10 14.07
C ASP A 4 3.37 -35.10 13.07
N ALA A 5 3.50 -35.90 12.01
CA ALA A 5 2.57 -35.91 10.87
C ALA A 5 1.12 -36.23 11.30
N GLU A 6 0.92 -37.04 12.33
CA GLU A 6 -0.41 -37.32 12.89
C GLU A 6 -1.01 -36.12 13.61
N SER A 7 -0.19 -35.31 14.28
CA SER A 7 -0.61 -34.09 14.97
C SER A 7 -1.01 -33.00 13.97
N ALA A 8 -0.25 -32.87 12.88
CA ALA A 8 -0.60 -32.00 11.75
C ALA A 8 -1.90 -32.46 11.06
N ALA A 9 -2.07 -33.77 10.83
CA ALA A 9 -3.27 -34.34 10.24
C ALA A 9 -4.53 -34.11 11.11
N LYS A 10 -4.40 -34.26 12.43
CA LYS A 10 -5.49 -33.98 13.39
C LYS A 10 -5.88 -32.49 13.41
N MET A 11 -4.94 -31.56 13.26
CA MET A 11 -5.24 -30.13 13.15
C MET A 11 -5.97 -29.77 11.85
N ILE A 12 -5.59 -30.38 10.71
CA ILE A 12 -6.27 -30.17 9.42
C ILE A 12 -7.69 -30.76 9.42
N GLN A 13 -7.89 -31.90 10.08
CA GLN A 13 -9.22 -32.54 10.20
C GLN A 13 -10.17 -31.80 11.16
N ASN A 14 -9.63 -31.01 12.09
CA ASN A 14 -10.44 -30.24 13.03
C ASN A 14 -10.95 -28.95 12.36
N LYS A 15 -12.07 -29.04 11.63
CA LYS A 15 -12.76 -27.92 10.96
C LYS A 15 -13.03 -26.69 11.85
N ALA A 16 -12.99 -26.85 13.19
CA ALA A 16 -13.13 -25.76 14.14
C ALA A 16 -11.83 -24.94 14.33
N ALA A 17 -10.65 -25.55 14.20
CA ALA A 17 -9.35 -24.85 14.22
C ALA A 17 -9.02 -24.24 12.84
N ALA A 18 -9.57 -24.82 11.78
CA ALA A 18 -9.54 -24.30 10.41
C ALA A 18 -10.79 -23.45 10.07
N LYS A 19 -11.40 -22.77 11.07
CA LYS A 19 -12.35 -21.69 10.82
C LYS A 19 -11.60 -20.50 10.22
N MET A 20 -11.19 -20.65 8.97
CA MET A 20 -10.79 -19.56 8.11
C MET A 20 -12.00 -18.63 8.02
N VAL A 21 -11.91 -17.47 8.67
CA VAL A 21 -12.85 -16.38 8.40
C VAL A 21 -12.56 -15.96 6.98
N THR A 22 -13.36 -16.45 6.02
CA THR A 22 -13.35 -15.89 4.67
C THR A 22 -13.87 -14.47 4.80
N PRO A 23 -13.05 -13.44 4.56
CA PRO A 23 -13.56 -12.08 4.58
C PRO A 23 -14.69 -12.02 3.56
N GLN A 24 -15.84 -11.45 3.94
CA GLN A 24 -16.85 -11.08 2.96
C GLN A 24 -16.24 -9.96 2.13
N ILE A 25 -15.66 -10.32 0.99
CA ILE A 25 -15.13 -9.36 0.01
C ILE A 25 -16.34 -8.84 -0.74
N ASP A 26 -17.07 -7.89 -0.15
CA ASP A 26 -18.07 -7.13 -0.88
C ASP A 26 -17.35 -6.06 -1.69
N LEU A 27 -17.43 -6.14 -3.02
CA LEU A 27 -16.89 -5.10 -3.89
C LEU A 27 -17.61 -3.77 -3.56
N PRO A 28 -16.86 -2.67 -3.36
CA PRO A 28 -17.44 -1.35 -3.16
C PRO A 28 -18.53 -1.05 -4.19
N PRO A 29 -19.64 -0.41 -3.78
CA PRO A 29 -20.77 -0.16 -4.67
C PRO A 29 -20.41 0.71 -5.88
N GLU A 30 -19.36 1.52 -5.76
CA GLU A 30 -18.84 2.34 -6.86
C GLU A 30 -18.22 1.49 -7.96
N LEU A 31 -17.44 0.46 -7.60
CA LEU A 31 -16.88 -0.50 -8.57
C LEU A 31 -17.96 -1.37 -9.20
N LYS A 32 -18.97 -1.78 -8.42
CA LYS A 32 -20.10 -2.59 -8.92
C LYS A 32 -20.97 -1.86 -9.95
N LYS A 33 -21.06 -0.53 -9.84
CA LYS A 33 -21.88 0.32 -10.71
C LYS A 33 -21.11 0.94 -11.87
N ALA A 34 -19.78 0.87 -11.84
CA ALA A 34 -18.95 1.42 -12.88
C ALA A 34 -19.07 0.60 -14.17
N GLU A 35 -19.22 1.28 -15.29
CA GLU A 35 -19.22 0.65 -16.62
C GLU A 35 -17.83 0.13 -17.00
N GLU A 36 -16.78 0.83 -16.56
CA GLU A 36 -15.39 0.45 -16.78
C GLU A 36 -14.55 0.76 -15.53
N VAL A 37 -13.56 -0.09 -15.25
CA VAL A 37 -12.60 0.11 -14.16
C VAL A 37 -11.19 -0.10 -14.69
N THR A 38 -10.36 0.93 -14.61
CA THR A 38 -8.93 0.82 -14.92
C THR A 38 -8.15 0.45 -13.67
N VAL A 39 -7.32 -0.59 -13.77
CA VAL A 39 -6.44 -1.02 -12.68
C VAL A 39 -5.02 -0.56 -12.95
N LEU A 40 -4.47 0.26 -12.06
CA LEU A 40 -3.05 0.65 -12.10
C LEU A 40 -2.34 -0.01 -10.93
N ALA A 41 -1.25 -0.72 -11.19
CA ALA A 41 -0.43 -1.35 -10.17
C ALA A 41 0.93 -0.65 -10.06
N HIS A 42 1.34 -0.32 -8.83
CA HIS A 42 2.64 0.22 -8.55
C HIS A 42 3.27 -0.44 -7.30
N PRO A 43 4.56 -0.83 -7.34
CA PRO A 43 5.19 -1.57 -6.24
C PRO A 43 5.10 -0.89 -4.87
N ARG A 44 5.14 0.45 -4.86
CA ARG A 44 5.11 1.26 -3.62
C ARG A 44 3.71 1.77 -3.23
N TRP A 45 2.81 1.97 -4.19
CA TRP A 45 1.48 2.55 -3.95
C TRP A 45 0.35 1.51 -3.99
N GLY A 46 0.67 0.26 -4.31
CA GLY A 46 -0.30 -0.83 -4.42
C GLY A 46 -1.11 -0.76 -5.71
N GLN A 47 -2.32 -1.31 -5.65
CA GLN A 47 -3.28 -1.31 -6.76
C GLN A 47 -4.29 -0.18 -6.58
N MET A 48 -4.49 0.63 -7.61
CA MET A 48 -5.51 1.66 -7.70
C MET A 48 -6.58 1.21 -8.67
N LEU A 49 -7.84 1.36 -8.29
CA LEU A 49 -9.01 1.01 -9.09
C LEU A 49 -9.70 2.31 -9.47
N LEU A 50 -9.58 2.73 -10.72
CA LEU A 50 -10.07 4.03 -11.18
C LEU A 50 -11.25 3.80 -12.12
N THR A 51 -12.46 4.16 -11.67
CA THR A 51 -13.70 3.97 -12.44
C THR A 51 -13.90 5.01 -13.55
N THR A 52 -13.14 6.11 -13.51
CA THR A 52 -13.30 7.25 -14.42
C THR A 52 -12.07 7.56 -15.25
N TYR A 53 -11.06 6.67 -15.24
CA TYR A 53 -9.76 6.92 -15.87
C TYR A 53 -9.87 7.13 -17.37
N THR A 54 -10.63 6.30 -18.08
CA THR A 54 -10.86 6.45 -19.53
C THR A 54 -11.65 7.70 -19.89
N GLN A 55 -12.59 8.12 -19.04
CA GLN A 55 -13.30 9.39 -19.18
C GLN A 55 -12.34 10.57 -19.03
N PHE A 56 -11.41 10.50 -18.06
CA PHE A 56 -10.40 11.52 -17.86
C PHE A 56 -9.39 11.59 -19.01
N GLU A 57 -8.92 10.45 -19.52
CA GLU A 57 -8.06 10.41 -20.71
C GLU A 57 -8.76 10.96 -21.96
N SER A 58 -10.05 10.66 -22.12
CA SER A 58 -10.84 11.19 -23.23
C SER A 58 -11.01 12.71 -23.14
N LEU A 59 -11.19 13.23 -21.93
CA LEU A 59 -11.22 14.66 -21.64
C LEU A 59 -9.89 15.33 -21.97
N LEU A 60 -8.75 14.71 -21.62
CA LEU A 60 -7.41 15.21 -21.99
C LEU A 60 -7.20 15.26 -23.50
N LYS A 61 -7.75 14.30 -24.25
CA LYS A 61 -7.63 14.23 -25.70
C LYS A 61 -8.57 15.18 -26.45
N ALA A 62 -9.58 15.72 -25.79
CA ALA A 62 -10.50 16.69 -26.39
C ALA A 62 -9.83 18.05 -26.59
N GLU A 63 -10.20 18.76 -27.67
CA GLU A 63 -9.66 20.10 -27.94
C GLU A 63 -10.13 21.13 -26.90
N ASP A 64 -11.37 21.02 -26.43
CA ASP A 64 -11.94 21.90 -25.42
C ASP A 64 -12.66 21.11 -24.33
N TRP A 65 -11.99 20.95 -23.20
CA TRP A 65 -12.55 20.24 -22.04
C TRP A 65 -13.73 20.98 -21.41
N ARG A 66 -13.86 22.30 -21.59
CA ARG A 66 -14.98 23.10 -21.03
C ARG A 66 -16.30 22.82 -21.74
N SER A 67 -16.24 22.33 -22.98
CA SER A 67 -17.42 21.90 -23.74
C SER A 67 -18.04 20.61 -23.19
N ILE A 68 -17.26 19.80 -22.47
CA ILE A 68 -17.68 18.51 -21.93
C ILE A 68 -18.47 18.73 -20.63
N LYS A 69 -19.74 18.31 -20.62
CA LYS A 69 -20.60 18.42 -19.44
C LYS A 69 -20.00 17.64 -18.26
N GLY A 70 -19.74 18.35 -17.16
CA GLY A 70 -19.23 17.75 -15.92
C GLY A 70 -17.71 17.61 -15.85
N ALA A 71 -16.97 18.11 -16.84
CA ALA A 71 -15.51 18.10 -16.86
C ALA A 71 -14.90 18.76 -15.60
N ASP A 72 -15.39 19.93 -15.19
CA ASP A 72 -14.90 20.61 -13.98
C ASP A 72 -15.04 19.74 -12.72
N LYS A 73 -16.17 19.05 -12.58
CA LYS A 73 -16.42 18.15 -11.45
C LYS A 73 -15.47 16.96 -11.49
N LEU A 74 -15.20 16.43 -12.67
CA LEU A 74 -14.28 15.32 -12.86
C LEU A 74 -12.85 15.73 -12.51
N ILE A 75 -12.37 16.87 -13.02
CA ILE A 75 -11.03 17.40 -12.70
C ILE A 75 -10.89 17.65 -11.20
N LYS A 76 -11.88 18.31 -10.58
CA LYS A 76 -11.89 18.54 -9.14
C LYS A 76 -11.91 17.22 -8.34
N LYS A 77 -12.65 16.22 -8.81
CA LYS A 77 -12.65 14.87 -8.21
C LYS A 77 -11.24 14.30 -8.25
N TYR A 78 -10.57 14.28 -9.41
CA TYR A 78 -9.20 13.75 -9.54
C TYR A 78 -8.18 14.46 -8.64
N LEU A 79 -8.33 15.77 -8.44
CA LEU A 79 -7.47 16.52 -7.53
C LEU A 79 -7.76 16.19 -6.05
N THR A 80 -9.00 15.94 -5.68
CA THR A 80 -9.39 15.76 -4.26
C THR A 80 -9.37 14.30 -3.83
N ASP A 81 -9.69 13.37 -4.73
CA ASP A 81 -10.04 11.99 -4.41
C ASP A 81 -8.85 11.10 -4.06
N ALA A 82 -8.90 10.39 -2.94
CA ALA A 82 -7.78 9.63 -2.40
C ALA A 82 -7.32 8.50 -3.34
N GLU A 83 -8.23 7.94 -4.15
CA GLU A 83 -7.90 6.90 -5.14
C GLU A 83 -6.93 7.42 -6.22
N THR A 84 -7.02 8.71 -6.55
CA THR A 84 -6.11 9.38 -7.49
C THR A 84 -4.89 9.90 -6.72
N ASN A 85 -3.94 9.00 -6.49
CA ASN A 85 -2.71 9.32 -5.77
C ASN A 85 -1.65 9.96 -6.69
N TYR A 86 -0.50 10.31 -6.08
CA TYR A 86 0.65 10.90 -6.75
C TYR A 86 1.10 10.14 -8.01
N PHE A 87 1.10 8.81 -7.96
CA PHE A 87 1.52 7.98 -9.09
C PHE A 87 0.56 8.09 -10.29
N VAL A 88 -0.74 8.17 -10.06
CA VAL A 88 -1.73 8.32 -11.15
C VAL A 88 -1.47 9.61 -11.94
N TRP A 89 -1.20 10.71 -11.24
CA TRP A 89 -0.90 12.00 -11.86
C TRP A 89 0.41 11.97 -12.65
N HIS A 90 1.46 11.36 -12.12
CA HIS A 90 2.72 11.18 -12.84
C HIS A 90 2.57 10.29 -14.08
N ARG A 91 1.75 9.23 -14.00
CA ARG A 91 1.47 8.40 -15.17
C ARG A 91 0.72 9.18 -16.26
N LEU A 92 -0.27 9.98 -15.88
CA LEU A 92 -0.99 10.85 -16.82
C LEU A 92 -0.05 11.91 -17.43
N ALA A 93 0.88 12.44 -16.63
CA ALA A 93 1.90 13.37 -17.07
C ALA A 93 2.85 12.77 -18.12
N GLU A 94 3.23 11.51 -17.96
CA GLU A 94 4.09 10.80 -18.92
C GLU A 94 3.34 10.46 -20.22
N GLN A 95 2.08 10.05 -20.11
CA GLN A 95 1.28 9.64 -21.29
C GLN A 95 0.73 10.83 -22.08
N HIS A 96 0.35 11.91 -21.39
CA HIS A 96 -0.32 13.08 -21.96
C HIS A 96 0.26 14.41 -21.43
N PRO A 97 1.57 14.67 -21.59
CA PRO A 97 2.23 15.82 -20.96
C PRO A 97 1.66 17.17 -21.41
N GLU A 98 1.49 17.38 -22.71
CA GLU A 98 1.05 18.67 -23.24
C GLU A 98 -0.43 18.94 -22.95
N GLN A 99 -1.26 17.90 -23.04
CA GLN A 99 -2.70 18.00 -22.80
C GLN A 99 -2.98 18.27 -21.32
N LEU A 100 -2.29 17.55 -20.43
CA LEU A 100 -2.43 17.72 -18.99
C LEU A 100 -1.98 19.10 -18.54
N GLU A 101 -0.88 19.62 -19.11
CA GLU A 101 -0.39 20.97 -18.80
C GLU A 101 -1.40 22.04 -19.23
N LYS A 102 -1.94 21.94 -20.45
CA LYS A 102 -2.97 22.88 -20.94
C LYS A 102 -4.23 22.83 -20.09
N LEU A 103 -4.68 21.64 -19.71
CA LEU A 103 -5.84 21.46 -18.83
C LEU A 103 -5.59 22.13 -17.48
N LEU A 104 -4.48 21.84 -16.81
CA LEU A 104 -4.18 22.40 -15.49
C LEU A 104 -4.00 23.92 -15.54
N LYS A 105 -3.31 24.46 -16.56
CA LYS A 105 -3.19 25.92 -16.78
C LYS A 105 -4.57 26.59 -16.83
N SER A 106 -5.47 26.01 -17.63
CA SER A 106 -6.80 26.59 -17.89
C SER A 106 -7.81 26.34 -16.77
N PHE A 107 -7.64 25.28 -15.98
CA PHE A 107 -8.48 24.96 -14.82
C PHE A 107 -8.06 25.73 -13.56
N LEU A 108 -6.75 25.90 -13.34
CA LEU A 108 -6.20 26.61 -12.18
C LEU A 108 -6.07 28.12 -12.42
N ASP A 109 -6.31 28.57 -13.66
CA ASP A 109 -6.08 29.94 -14.12
C ASP A 109 -4.63 30.42 -13.88
N ARG A 110 -3.66 29.51 -14.07
CA ARG A 110 -2.22 29.75 -13.87
C ARG A 110 -1.49 29.61 -15.21
N PRO A 111 -1.29 30.69 -15.99
CA PRO A 111 -0.69 30.61 -17.33
C PRO A 111 0.79 30.18 -17.31
N GLU A 112 1.50 30.45 -16.21
CA GLU A 112 2.91 30.08 -16.03
C GLU A 112 3.11 28.65 -15.51
N PHE A 113 2.03 27.89 -15.24
CA PHE A 113 2.12 26.53 -14.69
C PHE A 113 2.89 25.61 -15.63
N THR A 114 3.96 24.98 -15.17
CA THR A 114 4.75 24.02 -15.96
C THR A 114 4.71 22.65 -15.31
N LEU A 115 4.40 21.63 -16.10
CA LEU A 115 4.13 20.30 -15.54
C LEU A 115 5.36 19.70 -14.83
N LYS A 116 6.56 20.04 -15.28
CA LYS A 116 7.83 19.54 -14.70
C LYS A 116 8.17 20.14 -13.33
N LYS A 117 7.70 21.34 -13.02
CA LYS A 117 8.08 22.04 -11.78
C LYS A 117 6.91 22.16 -10.81
N ASP A 118 5.71 22.33 -11.35
CA ASP A 118 4.55 22.75 -10.59
C ASP A 118 3.58 21.60 -10.29
N LEU A 119 3.75 20.42 -10.92
CA LEU A 119 2.91 19.26 -10.64
C LEU A 119 3.09 18.76 -9.20
N ASP A 120 4.32 18.51 -8.77
CA ASP A 120 4.60 18.02 -7.42
C ASP A 120 4.11 18.96 -6.30
N PRO A 121 4.40 20.28 -6.32
CA PRO A 121 3.87 21.19 -5.30
C PRO A 121 2.35 21.29 -5.35
N LEU A 122 1.74 21.25 -6.54
CA LEU A 122 0.29 21.20 -6.66
C LEU A 122 -0.29 19.94 -6.01
N LEU A 123 0.30 18.77 -6.26
CA LEU A 123 -0.15 17.52 -5.63
C LEU A 123 -0.02 17.58 -4.11
N GLN A 124 1.03 18.22 -3.59
CA GLN A 124 1.18 18.46 -2.15
C GLN A 124 0.09 19.39 -1.58
N GLU A 125 -0.29 20.45 -2.30
CA GLU A 125 -1.41 21.34 -1.90
C GLU A 125 -2.72 20.55 -1.73
N TYR A 126 -2.94 19.52 -2.56
CA TYR A 126 -4.11 18.64 -2.50
C TYR A 126 -3.90 17.40 -1.62
N HIS A 127 -2.92 17.43 -0.70
CA HIS A 127 -2.60 16.34 0.22
C HIS A 127 -2.29 14.99 -0.46
N LYS A 128 -1.82 15.00 -1.71
CA LYS A 128 -1.31 13.80 -2.39
C LYS A 128 0.15 13.60 -1.98
N SER A 129 0.35 12.85 -0.90
CA SER A 129 1.69 12.58 -0.38
C SER A 129 2.59 11.94 -1.44
N LEU A 130 3.82 12.46 -1.52
CA LEU A 130 4.91 11.93 -2.36
C LEU A 130 5.38 10.54 -1.88
N VAL A 131 5.07 10.20 -0.64
CA VAL A 131 5.40 8.93 0.00
C VAL A 131 4.09 8.19 0.25
N PRO A 132 3.96 6.92 -0.17
CA PRO A 132 2.78 6.14 0.16
C PRO A 132 2.65 6.03 1.68
N GLU A 133 1.45 6.26 2.20
CA GLU A 133 1.17 5.95 3.60
C GLU A 133 1.25 4.44 3.77
N LEU A 134 2.24 3.98 4.54
CA LEU A 134 2.30 2.59 4.93
C LEU A 134 1.18 2.35 5.92
N PRO A 135 0.37 1.28 5.77
CA PRO A 135 -0.56 0.91 6.81
C PRO A 135 0.22 0.71 8.11
N ASP A 136 -0.23 1.34 9.20
CA ASP A 136 0.39 1.27 10.55
C ASP A 136 0.60 -0.16 11.04
N ILE A 137 -0.13 -1.11 10.45
CA ILE A 137 -0.09 -2.51 10.79
C ILE A 137 0.35 -3.28 9.54
N ALA A 138 1.65 -3.55 9.44
CA ALA A 138 2.07 -4.82 8.88
C ALA A 138 1.45 -5.89 9.79
N SER A 139 0.24 -6.35 9.47
CA SER A 139 -0.48 -7.35 10.26
C SER A 139 0.29 -8.66 10.11
N VAL A 140 1.34 -8.82 10.89
CA VAL A 140 2.08 -10.06 11.00
C VAL A 140 1.13 -11.03 11.70
N PRO A 141 0.80 -12.19 11.10
CA PRO A 141 0.01 -13.21 11.77
C PRO A 141 0.53 -13.43 13.19
N LEU A 142 -0.36 -13.43 14.17
CA LEU A 142 -0.01 -13.52 15.60
C LEU A 142 0.96 -14.69 15.87
N HIS A 143 0.83 -15.76 15.10
CA HIS A 143 1.72 -16.90 15.11
C HIS A 143 3.18 -16.57 14.76
N LEU A 144 3.44 -15.76 13.73
CA LEU A 144 4.79 -15.33 13.36
C LEU A 144 5.39 -14.38 14.39
N HIS A 145 4.56 -13.52 14.99
CA HIS A 145 4.99 -12.68 16.11
C HIS A 145 5.45 -13.55 17.30
N ASN A 146 4.67 -14.57 17.66
CA ASN A 146 5.00 -15.47 18.76
C ASN A 146 6.27 -16.30 18.45
N LEU A 147 6.39 -16.87 17.25
CA LEU A 147 7.60 -17.60 16.83
C LEU A 147 8.85 -16.72 16.87
N PHE A 148 8.74 -15.45 16.47
CA PHE A 148 9.84 -14.50 16.55
C PHE A 148 10.25 -14.22 18.01
N GLN A 149 9.29 -14.01 18.90
CA GLN A 149 9.54 -13.81 20.34
C GLN A 149 10.17 -15.07 20.98
N GLU A 150 9.68 -16.26 20.63
CA GLU A 150 10.23 -17.53 21.10
C GLU A 150 11.68 -17.74 20.64
N ALA A 151 11.98 -17.47 19.37
CA ALA A 151 13.34 -17.56 18.83
C ALA A 151 14.30 -16.57 19.50
N LEU A 152 13.87 -15.32 19.76
CA LEU A 152 14.68 -14.34 20.50
C LEU A 152 14.95 -14.78 21.95
N ALA A 153 13.95 -15.36 22.61
CA ALA A 153 14.08 -15.88 23.96
C ALA A 153 15.04 -17.09 24.01
N GLU A 154 15.13 -17.90 22.96
CA GLU A 154 16.01 -19.06 22.90
C GLU A 154 17.48 -18.67 22.63
N VAL A 155 17.72 -17.66 21.78
CA VAL A 155 19.06 -17.12 21.48
C VAL A 155 19.64 -16.30 22.63
N SER A 156 18.80 -15.61 23.39
CA SER A 156 19.25 -14.87 24.59
C SER A 156 19.64 -15.83 25.74
N LYS A 157 18.98 -16.98 25.85
CA LYS A 157 19.31 -18.02 26.83
C LYS A 157 20.63 -18.73 26.54
N THR A 158 21.02 -18.88 25.26
CA THR A 158 22.29 -19.51 24.89
C THR A 158 23.52 -18.62 25.16
N LYS A 159 23.36 -17.29 25.28
CA LYS A 159 24.45 -16.39 25.68
C LYS A 159 24.71 -16.31 27.20
N ALA A 160 23.80 -16.80 28.04
CA ALA A 160 23.89 -16.63 29.50
C ALA A 160 24.57 -17.78 30.26
N LYS A 161 25.13 -18.80 29.58
CA LYS A 161 25.67 -20.02 30.21
C LYS A 161 27.18 -20.24 30.10
N GLU A 162 27.95 -19.19 29.83
CA GLU A 162 29.41 -19.22 30.01
C GLU A 162 29.85 -18.18 31.06
N LYS A 163 29.69 -18.52 32.36
CA LYS A 163 30.70 -18.22 33.39
C LYS A 163 30.35 -18.76 34.79
N ALA A 164 31.36 -19.44 35.33
CA ALA A 164 31.75 -19.61 36.74
C ALA A 164 31.10 -20.72 37.59
N LYS A 165 31.93 -21.73 37.93
CA LYS A 165 32.13 -22.23 39.31
C LYS A 165 33.57 -22.79 39.49
N GLN A 166 34.41 -22.03 40.18
CA GLN A 166 35.49 -22.51 41.07
C GLN A 166 35.04 -22.21 42.52
N PRO A 167 35.67 -22.69 43.63
CA PRO A 167 36.83 -23.58 43.80
C PRO A 167 36.60 -24.71 44.86
N SER A 168 37.56 -25.63 45.06
CA SER A 168 37.73 -26.29 46.37
C SER A 168 39.19 -26.66 46.68
N LYS A 169 39.59 -26.34 47.92
CA LYS A 169 40.92 -26.44 48.54
C LYS A 169 41.39 -27.88 48.80
N GLY A 170 42.70 -28.09 48.63
CA GLY A 170 43.59 -28.75 49.60
C GLY A 170 43.77 -30.28 49.58
N PHE A 171 45.01 -30.74 49.38
CA PHE A 171 45.83 -31.39 50.43
C PHE A 171 47.31 -31.45 49.97
N LYS A 172 48.24 -31.05 50.85
CA LYS A 172 49.70 -31.33 50.73
C LYS A 172 50.02 -32.63 51.46
N ARG A 173 50.99 -33.39 50.93
CA ARG A 173 52.08 -34.18 51.57
C ARG A 173 52.47 -35.31 50.60
N GLY A 174 53.75 -35.65 50.40
CA GLY A 174 55.01 -35.20 50.95
C GLY A 174 56.14 -35.81 50.13
#